data_AF-A0A7U9S1A5-F1
#
_entry.id   AF-A0A7U9S1A5-F1
#
_cell.length_a   1.000
_cell.length_b   1.000
_cell.length_c   1.000
_cell.angle_alpha   90.00
_cell.angle_beta   90.00
_cell.angle_gamma   90.00
#
_symmetry.space_group_name_H-M   'P 1'
#
loop_
_entity.id
_entity.type
_entity.pdbx_description
1 polymer ?
#
loop_
_entity_poly.entity_id
_entity_poly.type
_entity_poly.pdbx_seq_one_letter_code
_entity_poly.pdbx_strand_id
1 'polypeptide(L)'
;MATQKAESLFEHSESVCKECRRNLPPDYPGEVCPACKERILFSQVKDFIRENDVTEFDVSKHFDIPLFKVKGWIREGRIEYKDLDKPTVKTLHCQKCGKDITFGSLCTECLRKSNITGSAAFSSGSDEEEKFRFLQK
;
A
#
# COMPACT_ATOMS: atom_id res chain seq x y z
N MET A 1 24.02 16.54 -63.69
CA MET A 1 22.93 16.31 -62.73
C MET A 1 23.27 15.06 -61.96
N ALA A 2 23.86 15.19 -60.77
CA ALA A 2 24.24 14.05 -59.93
C ALA A 2 23.18 13.88 -58.85
N THR A 3 22.29 12.92 -59.06
CA THR A 3 21.24 12.53 -58.12
C THR A 3 21.90 11.74 -57.00
N GLN A 4 22.20 12.39 -55.88
CA GLN A 4 22.64 11.69 -54.68
C GLN A 4 21.41 11.09 -54.01
N LYS A 5 21.34 9.77 -54.10
CA LYS A 5 20.32 8.90 -53.50
C LYS A 5 20.41 9.07 -51.98
N ALA A 6 19.34 9.58 -51.37
CA ALA A 6 19.20 9.60 -49.92
C ALA A 6 19.06 8.15 -49.45
N GLU A 7 20.17 7.53 -49.09
CA GLU A 7 20.18 6.25 -48.39
C GLU A 7 19.62 6.49 -46.99
N SER A 8 18.44 5.92 -46.74
CA SER A 8 17.81 5.89 -45.43
C SER A 8 18.74 5.17 -44.45
N LEU A 9 19.44 5.94 -43.62
CA LEU A 9 20.34 5.45 -42.55
C LEU A 9 19.60 4.89 -41.33
N PHE A 10 18.26 4.87 -41.36
CA PHE A 10 17.43 4.50 -40.22
C PHE A 10 16.51 3.34 -40.58
N GLU A 11 17.09 2.17 -40.84
CA GLU A 11 16.34 0.92 -40.74
C GLU A 11 16.95 0.06 -39.63
N HIS A 12 17.09 0.67 -38.45
CA HIS A 12 17.23 -0.10 -37.22
C HIS A 12 15.81 -0.38 -36.73
N SER A 13 15.38 -1.63 -36.81
CA SER A 13 14.15 -2.10 -36.20
C SER A 13 14.25 -1.86 -34.68
N GLU A 14 13.71 -0.73 -34.22
CA GLU A 14 13.62 -0.38 -32.81
C GLU A 14 12.63 -1.32 -32.14
N SER A 15 13.11 -2.47 -31.70
CA SER A 15 12.35 -3.29 -30.76
C SER A 15 12.19 -2.51 -29.47
N VAL A 16 10.95 -2.34 -29.00
CA VAL A 16 10.64 -1.53 -27.81
C VAL A 16 10.01 -2.44 -26.75
N CYS A 17 10.42 -2.28 -25.50
CA CYS A 17 9.86 -3.03 -24.38
C CYS A 17 8.36 -2.75 -24.21
N LYS A 18 7.54 -3.80 -24.14
CA LYS A 18 6.08 -3.65 -23.96
C LYS A 18 5.68 -2.95 -22.66
N GLU A 19 6.44 -3.14 -21.59
CA GLU A 19 6.13 -2.63 -20.24
C GLU A 19 6.62 -1.21 -19.98
N CYS A 20 7.88 -0.92 -20.33
CA CYS A 20 8.50 0.38 -20.02
C CYS A 20 8.75 1.26 -21.25
N ARG A 21 8.37 0.80 -22.44
CA ARG A 21 8.59 1.48 -23.72
C ARG A 21 10.04 1.91 -23.97
N ARG A 22 11.00 1.28 -23.29
CA ARG A 22 12.42 1.51 -23.48
C ARG A 22 12.90 0.77 -24.72
N ASN A 23 13.72 1.43 -25.54
CA ASN A 23 14.36 0.82 -26.70
C ASN A 23 15.20 -0.38 -26.25
N LEU A 24 14.95 -1.52 -26.89
CA LEU A 24 15.69 -2.76 -26.72
C LEU A 24 16.77 -2.84 -27.81
N PRO A 25 17.92 -3.46 -27.51
CA PRO A 25 18.91 -3.77 -28.53
C PRO A 25 18.29 -4.62 -29.66
N PRO A 26 18.68 -4.41 -30.93
CA PRO A 26 18.11 -5.13 -32.07
C PRO A 26 18.38 -6.65 -32.03
N ASP A 27 19.39 -7.09 -31.26
CA ASP A 27 19.75 -8.50 -31.06
C ASP A 27 19.00 -9.16 -29.88
N TYR A 28 18.13 -8.42 -29.19
CA TYR A 28 17.49 -8.94 -27.98
C TYR A 28 16.32 -9.88 -28.34
N PRO A 29 16.33 -11.15 -27.90
CA PRO A 29 15.32 -12.13 -28.30
C PRO A 29 13.97 -11.98 -27.59
N GLY A 30 13.84 -11.05 -26.65
CA GLY A 30 12.66 -10.88 -25.81
C GLY A 30 11.87 -9.61 -26.09
N GLU A 31 10.57 -9.63 -25.79
CA GLU A 31 9.70 -8.46 -25.97
C GLU A 31 9.71 -7.50 -24.76
N VAL A 32 10.40 -7.90 -23.68
CA VAL A 32 10.43 -7.21 -22.39
C VAL A 32 11.87 -7.10 -21.91
N CYS A 33 12.28 -5.89 -21.51
CA CYS A 33 13.64 -5.67 -21.04
C CYS A 33 13.93 -6.44 -19.74
N PRO A 34 15.20 -6.77 -19.43
CA PRO A 34 15.55 -7.55 -18.25
C PRO A 34 15.03 -6.93 -16.94
N ALA A 35 15.06 -5.60 -16.82
CA ALA A 35 14.53 -4.90 -15.65
C ALA A 35 13.00 -5.07 -15.48
N CYS A 36 12.24 -5.06 -16.59
CA CYS A 36 10.81 -5.31 -16.56
C CYS A 36 10.50 -6.78 -16.30
N LYS A 37 11.30 -7.70 -16.85
CA LYS A 37 11.18 -9.13 -16.57
C LYS A 37 11.33 -9.42 -15.08
N GLU A 38 12.32 -8.81 -14.41
CA GLU A 38 12.47 -8.91 -12.96
C GLU A 38 11.31 -8.29 -12.19
N ARG A 39 10.76 -7.17 -12.66
CA ARG A 39 9.58 -6.53 -12.04
C ARG A 39 8.32 -7.40 -12.15
N ILE A 40 8.10 -8.01 -13.32
CA ILE A 40 6.98 -8.95 -13.53
C ILE A 40 7.14 -10.16 -12.61
N LEU A 41 8.34 -10.75 -12.58
CA LEU A 41 8.62 -11.89 -11.71
C LEU A 41 8.40 -11.54 -10.24
N PHE A 42 8.81 -10.34 -9.81
CA PHE A 42 8.51 -9.85 -8.48
C PHE A 42 7.01 -9.74 -8.20
N SER A 43 6.21 -9.22 -9.16
CA SER A 43 4.76 -9.16 -9.00
C SER A 43 4.15 -10.55 -8.85
N GLN A 44 4.57 -11.49 -9.70
CA GLN A 44 4.08 -12.88 -9.65
C GLN A 44 4.40 -13.54 -8.30
N VAL A 45 5.61 -13.34 -7.77
CA VAL A 45 6.00 -13.83 -6.45
C VAL A 45 5.14 -13.19 -5.36
N LYS A 46 4.90 -11.89 -5.44
CA LYS A 46 4.06 -11.15 -4.49
C LYS A 46 2.62 -11.67 -4.48
N ASP A 47 2.03 -11.88 -5.64
CA ASP A 47 0.67 -12.39 -5.76
C ASP A 47 0.59 -13.85 -5.30
N PHE A 48 1.60 -14.66 -5.60
CA PHE A 48 1.70 -16.04 -5.10
C PHE A 48 1.74 -16.11 -3.55
N ILE A 49 2.51 -15.23 -2.89
CA ILE A 49 2.56 -15.11 -1.42
C ILE A 49 1.26 -14.56 -0.83
N ARG A 50 0.50 -13.75 -1.58
CA ARG A 50 -0.81 -13.25 -1.15
C ARG A 50 -1.90 -14.29 -1.27
N GLU A 51 -1.86 -15.13 -2.30
CA GLU A 51 -2.86 -16.16 -2.55
C GLU A 51 -2.60 -17.41 -1.70
N ASN A 52 -1.34 -17.76 -1.46
CA ASN A 52 -0.94 -18.97 -0.75
C ASN A 52 -0.07 -18.64 0.48
N ASP A 53 -0.27 -19.39 1.57
CA ASP A 53 0.62 -19.33 2.74
C ASP A 53 1.87 -20.18 2.45
N VAL A 54 2.90 -19.53 1.89
CA VAL A 54 4.10 -20.20 1.36
C VAL A 54 5.36 -19.72 2.05
N THR A 55 6.31 -20.63 2.27
CA THR A 55 7.61 -20.26 2.87
C THR A 55 8.58 -19.72 1.81
N GLU A 56 9.67 -19.10 2.24
CA GLU A 56 10.74 -18.63 1.34
C GLU A 56 11.29 -19.76 0.46
N PHE A 57 11.29 -21.00 0.99
CA PHE A 57 11.71 -22.21 0.28
C PHE A 57 10.75 -22.61 -0.84
N ASP A 58 9.45 -22.57 -0.59
CA ASP A 58 8.43 -22.89 -1.61
C ASP A 58 8.49 -21.90 -2.78
N VAL A 59 8.63 -20.61 -2.47
CA VAL A 59 8.80 -19.55 -3.48
C VAL A 59 10.08 -19.77 -4.29
N SER A 60 11.19 -20.10 -3.62
CA SER A 60 12.48 -20.37 -4.28
C SER A 60 12.38 -21.56 -5.24
N LYS A 61 11.72 -22.64 -4.83
CA LYS A 61 11.54 -23.84 -5.64
C LYS A 61 10.56 -23.63 -6.81
N HIS A 62 9.49 -22.86 -6.59
CA HIS A 62 8.47 -22.63 -7.61
C HIS A 62 8.95 -21.69 -8.73
N PHE A 63 9.71 -20.66 -8.37
CA PHE A 63 10.18 -19.63 -9.31
C PHE A 63 11.65 -19.79 -9.72
N ASP A 64 12.33 -20.83 -9.24
CA ASP A 64 13.77 -21.09 -9.46
C ASP A 64 14.65 -19.87 -9.16
N ILE A 65 14.31 -19.14 -8.09
CA ILE A 65 15.03 -17.96 -7.64
C ILE A 65 15.78 -18.25 -6.35
N PRO A 66 16.99 -17.71 -6.18
CA PRO A 66 17.79 -17.99 -4.99
C PRO A 66 17.16 -17.37 -3.73
N LEU A 67 17.21 -18.12 -2.61
CA LEU A 67 16.64 -17.73 -1.32
C LEU A 67 17.10 -16.34 -0.85
N PHE A 68 18.35 -15.95 -1.12
CA PHE A 68 18.87 -14.64 -0.71
C PHE A 68 18.10 -13.49 -1.38
N LYS A 69 17.58 -13.70 -2.59
CA LYS A 69 16.84 -12.68 -3.35
C LYS A 69 15.46 -12.47 -2.76
N VAL A 70 14.78 -13.56 -2.40
CA VAL A 70 13.49 -13.53 -1.68
C VAL A 70 13.67 -12.87 -0.31
N LYS A 71 14.70 -13.28 0.45
CA LYS A 71 15.06 -12.65 1.74
C LYS A 71 15.41 -11.16 1.60
N GLY A 72 16.06 -10.77 0.51
CA GLY A 72 16.36 -9.37 0.20
C GLY A 72 15.08 -8.54 0.06
N TRP A 73 14.09 -9.04 -0.67
CA TRP A 73 12.80 -8.37 -0.85
C TRP A 73 12.00 -8.24 0.44
N ILE A 74 12.10 -9.24 1.33
CA ILE A 74 11.49 -9.19 2.67
C ILE A 74 12.19 -8.14 3.53
N ARG A 75 13.53 -8.12 3.57
CA ARG A 75 14.31 -7.12 4.34
C ARG A 75 14.08 -5.69 3.86
N GLU A 76 13.85 -5.52 2.57
CA GLU A 76 13.53 -4.22 1.95
C GLU A 76 12.08 -3.78 2.22
N GLY A 77 11.24 -4.63 2.84
CA GLY A 77 9.83 -4.35 3.12
C GLY A 77 8.94 -4.34 1.88
N ARG A 78 9.42 -4.90 0.75
CA ARG A 78 8.65 -4.95 -0.51
C ARG A 78 7.66 -6.11 -0.53
N ILE A 79 7.90 -7.14 0.28
CA ILE A 79 7.05 -8.32 0.45
C ILE A 79 6.80 -8.49 1.95
N GLU A 80 5.53 -8.63 2.32
CA GLU A 80 5.08 -8.91 3.68
C GLU A 80 4.34 -10.25 3.62
N TYR A 81 4.71 -11.18 4.51
CA TYR A 81 3.92 -12.41 4.69
C TYR A 81 2.60 -12.03 5.35
N LYS A 82 1.54 -12.81 5.09
CA LYS A 82 0.36 -12.75 5.94
C LYS A 82 0.83 -13.09 7.34
N ASP A 83 0.88 -12.11 8.23
CA ASP A 83 1.23 -12.32 9.62
C ASP A 83 0.40 -13.47 10.19
N LEU A 84 1.03 -14.63 10.40
CA LEU A 84 0.55 -15.62 11.36
C LEU A 84 0.72 -15.10 12.80
N ASP A 85 1.40 -13.96 12.99
CA ASP A 85 1.63 -13.31 14.28
C ASP A 85 0.64 -12.15 14.53
N LYS A 86 -0.62 -12.56 14.71
CA LYS A 86 -1.46 -12.35 15.91
C LYS A 86 -2.87 -11.85 15.58
N PRO A 87 -3.92 -12.63 15.94
CA PRO A 87 -5.22 -12.07 16.23
C PRO A 87 -5.12 -11.32 17.57
N THR A 88 -4.50 -10.15 17.56
CA THR A 88 -4.82 -9.12 18.56
C THR A 88 -5.57 -8.03 17.84
N VAL A 89 -6.75 -8.40 17.33
CA VAL A 89 -7.93 -7.60 17.66
C VAL A 89 -7.94 -7.57 19.19
N LYS A 90 -7.17 -6.65 19.79
CA LYS A 90 -7.48 -6.17 21.12
C LYS A 90 -8.79 -5.45 20.90
N THR A 91 -9.88 -6.20 20.89
CA THR A 91 -11.21 -5.66 21.13
C THR A 91 -11.03 -4.94 22.45
N LEU A 92 -10.90 -3.62 22.40
CA LEU A 92 -10.88 -2.86 23.63
C LEU A 92 -12.26 -3.12 24.24
N HIS A 93 -12.29 -3.43 25.52
CA HIS A 93 -13.54 -3.62 26.24
C HIS A 93 -13.65 -2.52 27.28
N CYS A 94 -14.85 -1.99 27.44
CA CYS A 94 -15.16 -1.00 28.46
C CYS A 94 -14.83 -1.56 29.85
N GLN A 95 -14.00 -0.87 30.63
CA GLN A 95 -13.62 -1.32 31.97
C GLN A 95 -14.80 -1.39 32.96
N LYS A 96 -15.93 -0.73 32.66
CA LYS A 96 -17.11 -0.69 33.53
C LYS A 96 -18.20 -1.71 33.18
N CYS A 97 -18.35 -2.07 31.90
CA CYS A 97 -19.44 -2.96 31.46
C CYS A 97 -19.00 -4.08 30.50
N GLY A 98 -17.74 -4.12 30.09
CA GLY A 98 -17.21 -5.17 29.22
C GLY A 98 -17.64 -5.11 27.75
N LYS A 99 -18.43 -4.11 27.33
CA LYS A 99 -18.78 -3.94 25.90
C LYS A 99 -17.55 -3.64 25.06
N ASP A 100 -17.52 -4.14 23.84
CA ASP A 100 -16.53 -3.78 22.83
C ASP A 100 -16.57 -2.27 22.54
N ILE A 101 -15.39 -1.66 22.47
CA ILE A 101 -15.19 -0.24 22.18
C ILE A 101 -14.12 -0.10 21.11
N THR A 102 -14.29 0.92 20.28
CA THR A 102 -13.37 1.22 19.17
C THR A 102 -12.15 2.01 19.62
N PHE A 103 -12.26 2.78 20.70
CA PHE A 103 -11.17 3.55 21.30
C PHE A 103 -11.50 3.94 22.76
N GLY A 104 -10.49 4.23 23.57
CA GLY A 104 -10.63 4.68 24.96
C GLY A 104 -10.78 3.54 25.98
N SER A 105 -11.04 3.85 27.25
CA SER A 105 -11.19 2.85 28.34
C SER A 105 -12.65 2.56 28.73
N LEU A 106 -13.59 3.42 28.32
CA LEU A 106 -15.01 3.33 28.64
C LEU A 106 -15.86 3.50 27.38
N CYS A 107 -16.98 2.79 27.29
CA CYS A 107 -17.96 3.03 26.23
C CYS A 107 -18.69 4.36 26.45
N THR A 108 -19.30 4.88 25.39
CA THR A 108 -20.06 6.15 25.39
C THR A 108 -21.13 6.20 26.48
N GLU A 109 -21.82 5.09 26.75
CA GLU A 109 -22.83 4.99 27.81
C GLU A 109 -22.22 5.10 29.22
N CYS A 110 -21.07 4.45 29.45
CA CYS A 110 -20.40 4.48 30.75
C CYS A 110 -19.75 5.83 31.01
N LEU A 111 -19.19 6.44 29.96
CA LEU A 111 -18.62 7.79 30.00
C LEU A 111 -19.69 8.85 30.28
N ARG A 112 -20.87 8.73 29.67
CA ARG A 112 -21.99 9.66 29.89
C ARG A 112 -22.50 9.60 31.34
N LYS A 113 -22.57 8.39 31.91
CA LYS A 113 -22.94 8.19 33.33
C LYS A 113 -21.87 8.70 34.30
N SER A 114 -20.59 8.67 33.94
CA SER A 114 -19.52 9.22 34.79
C SER A 114 -19.42 10.75 34.71
N ASN A 115 -19.68 11.35 33.54
CA ASN A 115 -19.65 12.81 33.38
C ASN A 115 -20.87 13.52 34.01
N ILE A 116 -21.96 12.80 34.29
CA ILE A 116 -23.14 13.36 34.97
C ILE A 116 -22.88 13.78 36.42
N THR A 117 -21.78 13.32 37.04
CA THR A 117 -21.40 13.74 38.40
C THR A 117 -20.62 15.07 38.43
N GLY A 118 -20.25 15.63 37.27
CA GLY A 118 -19.53 16.91 37.16
C GLY A 118 -20.28 17.93 36.28
N SER A 119 -21.14 18.70 36.92
CA SER A 119 -21.61 20.06 36.54
C SER A 119 -21.89 20.37 35.06
N ALA A 120 -23.17 20.40 34.70
CA ALA A 120 -23.78 21.52 33.99
C ALA A 120 -25.32 21.38 34.03
N ALA A 121 -25.94 22.01 35.03
CA ALA A 121 -27.32 22.45 34.89
C ALA A 121 -27.33 23.52 33.79
N PHE A 122 -27.71 23.14 32.57
CA PHE A 122 -28.07 24.13 31.55
C PHE A 122 -29.48 24.61 31.89
N SER A 123 -29.56 25.75 32.57
CA SER A 123 -30.75 26.57 32.60
C SER A 123 -31.05 27.00 31.17
N SER A 124 -32.14 26.49 30.60
CA SER A 124 -32.75 27.06 29.40
C SER A 124 -33.12 28.51 29.70
N GLY A 125 -32.48 29.47 29.04
CA GLY A 125 -32.76 30.88 29.19
C GLY A 125 -31.99 31.75 28.21
N SER A 126 -32.76 32.35 27.29
CA SER A 126 -32.50 33.57 26.53
C SER A 126 -31.63 33.48 25.26
N ASP A 127 -32.34 33.42 24.13
CA ASP A 127 -31.94 33.98 22.83
C ASP A 127 -31.34 35.37 22.97
N GLU A 128 -30.02 35.53 22.78
CA GLU A 128 -29.44 36.82 22.43
C GLU A 128 -28.33 36.62 21.38
N GLU A 129 -28.49 37.38 20.30
CA GLU A 129 -27.77 37.37 19.03
C GLU A 129 -26.27 37.67 19.20
N GLU A 130 -25.42 36.63 19.15
CA GLU A 130 -23.97 36.77 19.16
C GLU A 130 -23.44 37.26 17.80
N LYS A 131 -23.44 38.58 17.63
CA LYS A 131 -22.85 39.31 16.51
C LYS A 131 -21.33 39.14 16.48
N PHE A 132 -20.85 38.21 15.66
CA PHE A 132 -19.42 38.02 15.36
C PHE A 132 -18.80 39.29 14.78
N ARG A 133 -17.84 39.88 15.50
CA ARG A 133 -17.10 41.07 15.09
C ARG A 133 -15.91 40.67 14.23
N PHE A 134 -16.10 40.60 12.92
CA PHE A 134 -14.99 40.50 11.96
C PHE A 134 -14.23 41.84 11.92
N LEU A 135 -12.95 41.81 12.28
CA LEU A 135 -12.00 42.87 11.95
C LEU A 135 -11.62 42.74 10.47
N GLN A 136 -12.05 43.68 9.64
CA GLN A 136 -11.48 43.83 8.30
C GLN A 136 -11.28 45.31 7.97
N LYS A 137 -10.01 45.70 8.12
CA LYS A 137 -9.19 46.68 7.38
C LYS A 137 -9.76 48.05 7.04
#